data_AF-A0A2M7DZD4-F1
#
_entry.id   AF-A0A2M7DZD4-F1
#
_cell.length_a   1.000
_cell.length_b   1.000
_cell.length_c   1.000
_cell.angle_alpha   90.00
_cell.angle_beta   90.00
_cell.angle_gamma   90.00
#
_symmetry.space_group_name_H-M   'P 1'
#
loop_
_entity.id
_entity.type
_entity.pdbx_description
1 polymer ?
#
loop_
_entity_poly.entity_id
_entity_poly.type
_entity_poly.pdbx_seq_one_letter_code
_entity_poly.pdbx_strand_id
1 'polypeptide(L)'
;KLGRSEKWIQQRMTGQETRNKLTDYWKDAGIKEKNEFALLTNIIHQEWTGLTVKKHKDLKGLKTQNLRDHMSEAELIFTALAELSTRQIAETEQAKGLQENAKASKKGGAVAKNARKELESKTGKSVVTGENFLPISKENKIIDND
;
A
#
# COMPACT_ATOMS: atom_id res chain seq x y z
N LYS A 1 17.75 7.97 -16.95
CA LYS A 1 16.42 8.38 -16.46
C LYS A 1 15.64 7.11 -16.14
N LEU A 2 15.27 6.86 -14.88
CA LEU A 2 14.41 5.71 -14.56
C LEU A 2 13.04 5.93 -15.22
N GLY A 3 12.84 5.29 -16.38
CA GLY A 3 11.63 5.37 -17.17
C GLY A 3 10.51 4.59 -16.51
N ARG A 4 9.66 5.29 -15.75
CA ARG A 4 8.35 4.74 -15.38
C ARG A 4 7.51 4.65 -16.65
N SER A 5 6.88 3.52 -16.87
CA SER A 5 5.93 3.39 -17.98
C SER A 5 4.75 4.35 -17.74
N GLU A 6 4.13 4.80 -18.82
CA GLU A 6 2.89 5.60 -18.73
C GLU A 6 1.81 4.85 -17.94
N LYS A 7 1.72 3.53 -18.12
CA LYS A 7 0.88 2.64 -17.33
C LYS A 7 1.13 2.78 -15.82
N TRP A 8 2.40 2.78 -15.40
CA TRP A 8 2.75 2.95 -13.99
C TRP A 8 2.35 4.33 -13.47
N ILE A 9 2.53 5.38 -14.27
CA ILE A 9 2.15 6.75 -13.91
C ILE A 9 0.63 6.83 -13.70
N GLN A 10 -0.16 6.28 -14.62
CA GLN A 10 -1.61 6.26 -14.51
C GLN A 10 -2.08 5.49 -13.26
N GLN A 11 -1.55 4.29 -13.02
CA GLN A 11 -1.86 3.51 -11.81
C GLN A 11 -1.50 4.28 -10.53
N ARG A 12 -0.36 4.97 -10.53
CA ARG A 12 0.08 5.78 -9.39
C ARG A 12 -0.86 6.95 -9.14
N MET A 13 -1.36 7.61 -10.18
CA MET A 13 -2.32 8.73 -10.09
C MET A 13 -3.67 8.26 -9.55
N THR A 14 -4.24 7.17 -10.07
CA THR A 14 -5.50 6.60 -9.57
C THR A 14 -5.39 6.18 -8.10
N GLY A 15 -4.24 5.62 -7.71
CA GLY A 15 -3.97 5.29 -6.30
C GLY A 15 -3.88 6.54 -5.40
N GLN A 16 -3.38 7.67 -5.91
CA GLN A 16 -3.41 8.94 -5.16
C GLN A 16 -4.83 9.44 -4.98
N GLU A 17 -5.65 9.39 -6.04
CA GLU A 17 -7.03 9.84 -5.97
C GLU A 17 -7.84 9.03 -4.94
N THR A 18 -7.67 7.70 -4.93
CA THR A 18 -8.34 6.81 -3.97
C THR A 18 -7.94 7.13 -2.53
N ARG A 19 -6.63 7.33 -2.28
CA ARG A 19 -6.12 7.74 -0.97
C ARG A 19 -6.65 9.10 -0.56
N ASN A 20 -6.68 10.08 -1.46
CA ASN A 20 -7.15 11.43 -1.16
C ASN A 20 -8.61 11.40 -0.69
N LYS A 21 -9.48 10.69 -1.41
CA LYS A 21 -10.89 10.50 -1.03
C LYS A 21 -11.04 9.85 0.36
N LEU A 22 -10.23 8.84 0.67
CA LEU A 22 -10.23 8.22 2.00
C LEU A 22 -9.79 9.22 3.09
N THR A 23 -8.72 9.99 2.83
CA THR A 23 -8.26 10.98 3.82
C THR A 23 -9.22 12.14 3.99
N ASP A 24 -9.96 12.53 2.95
CA ASP A 24 -10.97 13.58 3.04
C ASP A 24 -12.16 13.10 3.87
N TYR A 25 -12.62 11.87 3.65
CA TYR A 25 -13.63 11.25 4.52
C TYR A 25 -13.19 11.25 5.99
N TRP A 26 -11.94 10.87 6.29
CA TRP A 26 -11.44 10.88 7.67
C TRP A 26 -11.44 12.27 8.30
N LYS A 27 -11.10 13.32 7.55
CA LYS A 27 -11.18 14.71 8.05
C LYS A 27 -12.62 15.07 8.41
N ASP A 28 -13.57 14.76 7.54
CA ASP A 28 -15.00 15.02 7.74
C ASP A 28 -15.59 14.17 8.89
N ALA A 29 -14.99 13.01 9.14
CA ALA A 29 -15.31 12.14 10.27
C ALA A 29 -14.65 12.58 11.60
N GLY A 30 -13.90 13.69 11.63
CA GLY A 30 -13.33 14.27 12.84
C GLY A 30 -11.90 13.85 13.16
N ILE A 31 -11.19 13.16 12.25
CA ILE A 31 -9.78 12.79 12.39
C ILE A 31 -8.90 13.92 11.85
N LYS A 32 -8.02 14.47 12.69
CA LYS A 32 -7.30 15.71 12.35
C LYS A 32 -5.78 15.58 12.48
N GLU A 33 -5.29 14.62 13.26
CA GLU A 33 -3.87 14.54 13.55
C GLU A 33 -3.13 13.62 12.57
N LYS A 34 -1.95 14.03 12.10
CA LYS A 34 -1.17 13.26 11.08
C LYS A 34 -0.78 11.85 11.53
N ASN A 35 -0.53 11.65 12.82
CA ASN A 35 -0.32 10.36 13.48
C ASN A 35 -1.55 9.44 13.37
N GLU A 36 -2.77 9.96 13.46
CA GLU A 36 -4.00 9.18 13.30
C GLU A 36 -4.16 8.68 11.86
N PHE A 37 -3.90 9.54 10.86
CA PHE A 37 -3.85 9.13 9.46
C PHE A 37 -2.82 8.02 9.23
N ALA A 38 -1.63 8.16 9.81
CA ALA A 38 -0.56 7.17 9.70
C ALA A 38 -0.96 5.84 10.37
N LEU A 39 -1.62 5.90 11.53
CA LEU A 39 -2.12 4.74 12.25
C LEU A 39 -3.16 3.98 11.42
N LEU A 40 -4.19 4.66 10.92
CA LEU A 40 -5.24 4.05 10.11
C LEU A 40 -4.68 3.46 8.82
N THR A 41 -3.81 4.20 8.13
CA THR A 41 -3.12 3.69 6.93
C THR A 41 -2.31 2.43 7.24
N ASN A 42 -1.62 2.41 8.39
CA ASN A 42 -0.84 1.24 8.79
C ASN A 42 -1.72 0.05 9.17
N ILE A 43 -2.90 0.28 9.78
CA ILE A 43 -3.89 -0.78 10.03
C ILE A 43 -4.34 -1.40 8.70
N ILE A 44 -4.78 -0.57 7.73
CA ILE A 44 -5.21 -1.06 6.41
C ILE A 44 -4.09 -1.89 5.77
N HIS A 45 -2.88 -1.32 5.74
CA HIS A 45 -1.71 -1.93 5.10
C HIS A 45 -1.34 -3.27 5.74
N GLN A 46 -1.30 -3.31 7.08
CA GLN A 46 -1.03 -4.52 7.83
C GLN A 46 -2.10 -5.59 7.61
N GLU A 47 -3.36 -5.18 7.46
CA GLU A 47 -4.42 -6.17 7.37
C GLU A 47 -4.47 -6.88 6.02
N TRP A 48 -4.18 -6.17 4.92
CA TRP A 48 -4.11 -6.82 3.61
C TRP A 48 -2.77 -7.52 3.36
N THR A 49 -1.63 -6.95 3.78
CA THR A 49 -0.30 -7.54 3.54
C THR A 49 0.15 -8.54 4.59
N GLY A 50 -0.26 -8.39 5.84
CA GLY A 50 0.35 -9.03 7.00
C GLY A 50 1.60 -8.31 7.55
N LEU A 51 2.00 -7.17 6.97
CA LEU A 51 3.19 -6.41 7.34
C LEU A 51 2.83 -4.97 7.71
N THR A 52 3.50 -4.39 8.70
CA THR A 52 3.44 -2.94 8.87
C THR A 52 4.12 -2.25 7.68
N VAL A 53 3.80 -0.97 7.43
CA VAL A 53 4.47 -0.19 6.38
C VAL A 53 5.99 -0.21 6.55
N LYS A 54 6.47 -0.12 7.80
CA LYS A 54 7.90 -0.21 8.14
C LYS A 54 8.48 -1.57 7.73
N LYS A 55 7.89 -2.67 8.18
CA LYS A 55 8.36 -4.02 7.83
C LYS A 55 8.33 -4.28 6.32
N HIS A 56 7.36 -3.70 5.61
CA HIS A 56 7.30 -3.82 4.16
C HIS A 56 8.41 -3.02 3.45
N LYS A 57 8.76 -1.84 3.96
CA LYS A 57 9.95 -1.10 3.50
C LYS A 57 11.23 -1.90 3.74
N ASP A 58 11.36 -2.50 4.92
CA ASP A 58 12.51 -3.33 5.29
C ASP A 58 12.63 -4.54 4.36
N LEU A 59 11.51 -5.23 4.09
CA LEU A 59 11.45 -6.36 3.14
C LEU A 59 11.93 -5.97 1.73
N LYS A 60 11.67 -4.73 1.31
CA LYS A 60 12.08 -4.19 0.01
C LYS A 60 13.46 -3.49 0.04
N GLY A 61 14.16 -3.51 1.17
CA GLY A 61 15.46 -2.84 1.32
C GLY A 61 15.41 -1.31 1.24
N LEU A 62 14.26 -0.70 1.51
CA LEU A 62 14.06 0.75 1.41
C LEU A 62 14.50 1.44 2.71
N LYS A 63 15.34 2.46 2.60
CA LYS A 63 15.80 3.25 3.76
C LYS A 63 14.93 4.49 3.93
N THR A 64 14.95 5.37 2.94
CA THR A 64 14.24 6.66 2.95
C THR A 64 13.15 6.74 1.88
N GLN A 65 13.12 5.77 0.97
CA GLN A 65 12.23 5.78 -0.19
C GLN A 65 10.76 5.62 0.20
N ASN A 66 9.88 6.13 -0.67
CA ASN A 66 8.46 5.92 -0.56
C ASN A 66 8.11 4.47 -0.93
N LEU A 67 7.34 3.78 -0.09
CA LEU A 67 7.00 2.38 -0.32
C LEU A 67 6.21 2.18 -1.63
N ARG A 68 5.21 3.04 -1.91
CA ARG A 68 4.34 2.89 -3.09
C ARG A 68 5.10 3.13 -4.39
N ASP A 69 6.18 3.89 -4.35
CA ASP A 69 7.03 4.07 -5.53
C ASP A 69 7.86 2.80 -5.82
N HIS A 70 7.96 1.90 -4.85
CA HIS A 70 8.69 0.64 -4.93
C HIS A 70 7.78 -0.60 -4.85
N MET A 71 6.46 -0.40 -4.96
CA MET A 71 5.47 -1.47 -5.03
C MET A 71 5.28 -1.99 -6.45
N SER A 72 5.06 -3.29 -6.59
CA SER A 72 4.65 -3.94 -7.83
C SER A 72 3.27 -3.45 -8.28
N GLU A 73 2.91 -3.75 -9.53
CA GLU A 73 1.56 -3.46 -10.05
C GLU A 73 0.46 -4.08 -9.16
N ALA A 74 0.64 -5.34 -8.76
CA ALA A 74 -0.31 -6.01 -7.89
C ALA A 74 -0.42 -5.32 -6.53
N GLU A 75 0.71 -4.96 -5.91
CA GLU A 75 0.71 -4.28 -4.61
C GLU A 75 0.00 -2.91 -4.66
N LEU A 76 0.14 -2.16 -5.76
CA LEU A 76 -0.58 -0.91 -5.97
C LEU A 76 -2.09 -1.13 -6.12
N ILE A 77 -2.51 -2.15 -6.87
CA ILE A 77 -3.92 -2.51 -7.06
C ILE A 77 -4.55 -2.94 -5.72
N PHE A 78 -3.89 -3.82 -4.96
CA PHE A 78 -4.38 -4.27 -3.67
C PHE A 78 -4.41 -3.16 -2.63
N THR A 79 -3.45 -2.23 -2.68
CA THR A 79 -3.49 -1.02 -1.84
C THR A 79 -4.73 -0.18 -2.16
N ALA A 80 -4.99 0.09 -3.45
CA ALA A 80 -6.17 0.86 -3.86
C ALA A 80 -7.48 0.15 -3.48
N LEU A 81 -7.55 -1.17 -3.64
CA LEU A 81 -8.70 -1.97 -3.20
C LEU A 81 -8.93 -1.84 -1.69
N ALA A 82 -7.88 -1.97 -0.87
CA ALA A 82 -7.99 -1.86 0.58
C ALA A 82 -8.46 -0.46 1.03
N GLU A 83 -7.93 0.60 0.40
CA GLU A 83 -8.31 1.99 0.69
C GLU A 83 -9.74 2.31 0.23
N LEU A 84 -10.12 1.87 -0.96
CA LEU A 84 -11.47 2.02 -1.49
C LEU A 84 -12.49 1.31 -0.60
N SER A 85 -12.24 0.04 -0.28
CA SER A 85 -13.13 -0.74 0.59
C SER A 85 -13.24 -0.12 1.99
N THR A 86 -12.12 0.36 2.56
CA THR A 86 -12.15 1.05 3.86
C THR A 86 -13.06 2.27 3.82
N ARG A 87 -12.92 3.12 2.79
CA ARG A 87 -13.75 4.32 2.65
C ARG A 87 -15.23 3.97 2.51
N GLN A 88 -15.58 3.05 1.61
CA GLN A 88 -16.98 2.67 1.38
C GLN A 88 -17.62 2.05 2.63
N ILE A 89 -16.88 1.24 3.38
CA ILE A 89 -17.35 0.67 4.64
C ILE A 89 -17.53 1.77 5.68
N ALA A 90 -16.58 2.69 5.81
CA ALA A 90 -16.69 3.82 6.74
C ALA A 90 -17.90 4.70 6.40
N GLU A 91 -18.10 5.03 5.12
CA GLU A 91 -19.28 5.77 4.62
C GLU A 91 -20.59 5.05 4.96
N THR A 92 -20.65 3.74 4.71
CA THR A 92 -21.85 2.92 5.00
C THR A 92 -22.16 2.85 6.49
N GLU A 93 -21.13 2.70 7.32
CA GLU A 93 -21.25 2.63 8.78
C GLU A 93 -21.32 4.01 9.43
N GLN A 94 -21.21 5.08 8.64
CA GLN A 94 -21.12 6.48 9.10
C GLN A 94 -20.05 6.69 10.18
N ALA A 95 -18.93 5.97 10.07
CA ALA A 95 -17.89 5.88 11.08
C ALA A 95 -17.31 7.26 11.47
N LYS A 96 -17.36 7.59 12.77
CA LYS A 96 -16.84 8.83 13.35
C LYS A 96 -15.63 8.61 14.25
N GLY A 97 -14.71 9.57 14.21
CA GLY A 97 -13.49 9.57 15.00
C GLY A 97 -12.56 8.38 14.70
N LEU A 98 -11.48 8.29 15.47
CA LEU A 98 -10.42 7.33 15.22
C LEU A 98 -10.86 5.86 15.43
N GLN A 99 -11.61 5.58 16.49
CA GLN A 99 -11.91 4.20 16.87
C GLN A 99 -12.80 3.48 15.86
N GLU A 100 -13.84 4.14 15.35
CA GLU A 100 -14.74 3.53 14.36
C GLU A 100 -14.03 3.40 13.00
N ASN A 101 -13.25 4.41 12.61
CA ASN A 101 -12.45 4.34 11.39
C ASN A 101 -11.34 3.29 11.45
N ALA A 102 -10.81 2.98 12.64
CA ALA A 102 -9.91 1.84 12.82
C ALA A 102 -10.61 0.50 12.60
N LYS A 103 -11.89 0.36 13.01
CA LYS A 103 -12.71 -0.82 12.70
C LYS A 103 -12.99 -0.92 11.20
N ALA A 104 -13.38 0.18 10.56
CA ALA A 104 -13.59 0.23 9.11
C ALA A 104 -12.30 -0.10 8.34
N SER A 105 -11.15 0.39 8.81
CA SER A 105 -9.82 0.10 8.25
C SER A 105 -9.45 -1.37 8.32
N LYS A 106 -9.76 -2.06 9.43
CA LYS A 106 -9.59 -3.52 9.53
C LYS A 106 -10.49 -4.26 8.54
N LYS A 107 -11.77 -3.87 8.44
CA LYS A 107 -12.73 -4.49 7.52
C LYS A 107 -12.31 -4.30 6.06
N GLY A 108 -11.96 -3.08 5.66
CA GLY A 108 -11.51 -2.77 4.29
C GLY A 108 -10.20 -3.45 3.93
N GLY A 109 -9.23 -3.46 4.85
CA GLY A 109 -8.00 -4.23 4.67
C GLY A 109 -8.26 -5.75 4.55
N ALA A 110 -9.23 -6.30 5.30
CA ALA A 110 -9.62 -7.70 5.19
C ALA A 110 -10.27 -8.05 3.83
N VAL A 111 -11.01 -7.15 3.20
CA VAL A 111 -11.53 -7.34 1.83
C VAL A 111 -10.37 -7.56 0.86
N ALA A 112 -9.37 -6.66 0.88
CA ALA A 112 -8.19 -6.80 0.03
C ALA A 112 -7.35 -8.03 0.39
N LYS A 113 -7.25 -8.40 1.68
CA LYS A 113 -6.60 -9.63 2.14
C LYS A 113 -7.23 -10.87 1.52
N ASN A 114 -8.56 -10.94 1.51
CA ASN A 114 -9.29 -12.10 0.98
C ASN A 114 -9.09 -12.21 -0.53
N ALA A 115 -9.23 -11.11 -1.25
CA ALA A 115 -8.95 -11.05 -2.69
C ALA A 115 -7.49 -11.44 -3.00
N ARG A 116 -6.53 -11.00 -2.17
CA ARG A 116 -5.12 -11.36 -2.31
C ARG A 116 -4.93 -12.85 -2.17
N LYS A 117 -5.43 -13.44 -1.07
CA LYS A 117 -5.30 -14.87 -0.81
C LYS A 117 -5.95 -15.72 -1.90
N GLU A 118 -7.10 -15.31 -2.42
CA GLU A 118 -7.74 -15.99 -3.54
C GLU A 118 -6.82 -15.97 -4.77
N LEU A 119 -6.30 -14.80 -5.16
CA LEU A 119 -5.38 -14.68 -6.29
C LEU A 119 -4.10 -15.51 -6.09
N GLU A 120 -3.49 -15.44 -4.91
CA GLU A 120 -2.29 -16.22 -4.57
C GLU A 120 -2.56 -17.73 -4.66
N SER A 121 -3.75 -18.19 -4.23
CA SER A 121 -4.14 -19.60 -4.31
C SER A 121 -4.31 -20.10 -5.76
N LYS A 122 -4.77 -19.25 -6.68
CA LYS A 122 -4.97 -19.61 -8.09
C LYS A 122 -3.70 -19.54 -8.91
N THR A 123 -2.78 -18.65 -8.53
CA THR A 123 -1.57 -18.37 -9.31
C THR A 123 -0.31 -19.04 -8.76
N GLY A 124 -0.31 -19.42 -7.48
CA GLY A 124 0.87 -19.91 -6.77
C GLY A 124 1.94 -18.85 -6.53
N LYS A 125 1.65 -17.57 -6.79
CA LYS A 125 2.60 -16.46 -6.67
C LYS A 125 2.18 -15.51 -5.55
N SER A 126 3.13 -15.13 -4.70
CA SER A 126 2.90 -14.10 -3.66
C SER A 126 2.68 -12.72 -4.28
N VAL A 127 1.69 -11.98 -3.78
CA VAL A 127 1.48 -10.57 -4.18
C VAL A 127 2.44 -9.65 -3.45
N VAL A 128 2.71 -9.92 -2.16
CA VAL A 128 3.64 -9.14 -1.34
C VAL A 128 5.05 -9.68 -1.58
N THR A 129 5.95 -8.83 -2.09
CA THR A 129 7.31 -9.26 -2.50
C THR A 129 8.40 -8.31 -2.01
N GLY A 130 9.64 -8.79 -1.93
CA GLY A 130 10.82 -7.96 -1.66
C GLY A 130 11.35 -7.21 -2.89
N GLU A 131 10.72 -7.38 -4.06
CA GLU A 131 11.13 -6.71 -5.29
C GLU A 131 10.96 -5.19 -5.16
N ASN A 132 11.92 -4.45 -5.74
CA ASN A 132 11.93 -2.99 -5.68
C ASN A 132 12.57 -2.40 -6.96
N PHE A 133 12.39 -1.10 -7.18
CA PHE A 133 12.97 -0.36 -8.32
C PHE A 133 14.20 0.46 -7.96
N LEU A 134 14.99 0.05 -6.96
CA LEU A 134 16.28 0.69 -6.70
C LEU A 134 17.25 0.38 -7.86
N PRO A 135 18.11 1.32 -8.26
CA PRO A 135 19.18 1.02 -9.21
C PRO A 135 20.09 -0.06 -8.61
N ILE A 136 20.44 -1.07 -9.42
CA ILE A 136 21.44 -2.08 -9.05
C ILE A 136 22.73 -1.33 -8.73
N SER A 137 23.22 -1.45 -7.49
CA SER A 137 24.54 -0.95 -7.13
C SER A 137 25.57 -1.67 -8.00
N LYS A 138 26.30 -0.93 -8.83
CA LYS A 138 27.48 -1.44 -9.52
C LYS A 138 28.59 -1.66 -8.50
N GLU A 139 28.49 -2.70 -7.68
CA GLU A 139 29.63 -3.14 -6.87
C GLU A 139 29.99 -4.57 -7.31
N ASN A 140 31.23 -4.65 -7.83
CA ASN A 140 31.99 -5.81 -8.28
C ASN A 140 31.65 -6.40 -9.66
N LYS A 141 31.91 -5.61 -10.71
CA LYS A 141 32.68 -6.19 -11.84
C LYS A 141 34.13 -6.24 -11.37
N ILE A 142 34.54 -7.38 -10.81
CA ILE A 142 35.94 -7.75 -10.84
C ILE A 142 36.25 -7.88 -12.33
N ILE A 143 37.05 -6.95 -12.83
CA ILE A 143 37.62 -7.03 -14.17
C ILE A 143 38.82 -7.94 -13.95
N ASP A 144 38.66 -9.24 -14.21
CA ASP A 144 39.82 -10.10 -14.45
C ASP A 144 40.44 -9.61 -15.76
N ASN A 145 41.54 -8.87 -15.64
CA ASN A 145 42.47 -8.64 -16.73
C ASN A 145 43.53 -9.73 -16.61
N ASP A 146 43.47 -10.69 -17.54
CA ASP A 146 44.61 -11.51 -17.94
C ASP A 146 45.70 -10.64 -18.61
#